data_AF-A0A2G8JNA4-F1
#
_entry.id   AF-A0A2G8JNA4-F1
#
_cell.length_a   1.000
_cell.length_b   1.000
_cell.length_c   1.000
_cell.angle_alpha   90.00
_cell.angle_beta   90.00
_cell.angle_gamma   90.00
#
_symmetry.space_group_name_H-M   'P 1'
#
loop_
_entity.id
_entity.type
_entity.pdbx_description
1 polymer ?
#
loop_
_entity_poly.entity_id
_entity_poly.type
_entity_poly.pdbx_seq_one_letter_code
_entity_poly.pdbx_strand_id
1 'polypeptide(L)'
;SAGWHGVQQPRFIFTLLPLECSSSSAVVKVFIASLSQNTEASGNISFPLRDIEDIPFVTGENGSLIDIPLHVLPSSIQTLRKENSTAMISADRPVAAYVHLRCTEQQNNKATTFKLIPLDGLGTEYRVISYRYMGNPVTAVTAYNRTTVVNIIQSGISQTTTLMPYETILWESDSDLSGVYLVTDEPVFVVSGNKEDHLDGSTMGKDMFYECMPPLNDWGMTFSVAPLSDRESASILRIVPWNMTTIITWGYGASQWTDVIDSEDFKEIQLFPFPDGENIEISSDKPVLVMQFTSVYKEGQGTLTPSLSMATVTPSDKVIGRYLVFPLFAIGSVASDILDYHMTVWLPPGANTDFLLVNNNTPSWSQIGTLANGGMILRTSLNESTNTFQIHGTFQVRAAVYGWHRVSSFAYLL
;
A
#
# COMPACT_ATOMS: atom_id res chain seq x y z
N SER A 1 9.30 2.48 -38.26
CA SER A 1 8.13 3.37 -38.44
C SER A 1 8.07 4.27 -37.22
N ALA A 2 8.23 5.58 -37.39
CA ALA A 2 8.13 6.53 -36.30
C ALA A 2 6.66 6.58 -35.84
N GLY A 3 6.35 5.85 -34.78
CA GLY A 3 5.03 5.87 -34.15
C GLY A 3 4.78 7.26 -33.56
N TRP A 4 3.57 7.77 -33.74
CA TRP A 4 3.10 8.95 -33.05
C TRP A 4 3.05 8.64 -31.55
N HIS A 5 4.11 8.99 -30.82
CA HIS A 5 4.08 8.99 -29.36
C HIS A 5 3.12 10.11 -28.93
N GLY A 6 2.10 9.75 -28.15
CA GLY A 6 1.17 10.73 -27.58
C GLY A 6 1.92 11.76 -26.72
N VAL A 7 1.32 12.94 -26.53
CA VAL A 7 1.90 13.94 -25.63
C VAL A 7 1.97 13.34 -24.23
N GLN A 8 3.19 13.23 -23.68
CA GLN A 8 3.38 12.76 -22.32
C GLN A 8 2.73 13.74 -21.35
N GLN A 9 1.95 13.19 -20.41
CA GLN A 9 1.33 13.96 -19.34
C GLN A 9 1.79 13.41 -18.00
N PRO A 10 1.99 14.27 -16.98
CA PRO A 10 2.18 13.81 -15.62
C PRO A 10 1.04 12.89 -15.20
N ARG A 11 1.39 11.73 -14.64
CA ARG A 11 0.44 10.71 -14.16
C ARG A 11 0.52 10.52 -12.66
N PHE A 12 1.73 10.61 -12.10
CA PHE A 12 1.99 10.40 -10.68
C PHE A 12 3.00 11.42 -10.18
N ILE A 13 2.80 11.91 -8.97
CA ILE A 13 3.89 12.41 -8.12
C ILE A 13 4.01 11.49 -6.92
N PHE A 14 5.23 11.30 -6.44
CA PHE A 14 5.50 10.56 -5.23
C PHE A 14 6.82 11.00 -4.63
N THR A 15 7.02 10.67 -3.37
CA THR A 15 8.32 10.77 -2.72
C THR A 15 8.70 9.40 -2.21
N LEU A 16 9.99 9.11 -2.25
CA LEU A 16 10.53 7.96 -1.56
C LEU A 16 10.75 8.32 -0.08
N LEU A 17 10.58 7.35 0.79
CA LEU A 17 10.84 7.48 2.23
C LEU A 17 12.26 6.99 2.55
N PRO A 18 12.84 7.41 3.70
CA PRO A 18 14.19 7.01 4.08
C PRO A 18 14.35 5.50 4.12
N LEU A 19 15.47 5.00 3.59
CA LEU A 19 15.84 3.58 3.59
C LEU A 19 17.18 3.43 4.31
N GLU A 20 17.14 2.96 5.56
CA GLU A 20 18.36 2.73 6.36
C GLU A 20 18.96 1.36 6.02
N CYS A 21 20.00 1.37 5.18
CA CYS A 21 20.70 0.20 4.67
C CYS A 21 22.18 0.49 4.46
N SER A 22 23.02 -0.56 4.44
CA SER A 22 24.29 -0.45 3.73
C SER A 22 24.03 -0.10 2.25
N SER A 23 24.75 0.86 1.68
CA SER A 23 24.45 1.35 0.31
C SER A 23 24.54 0.26 -0.77
N SER A 24 25.33 -0.80 -0.54
CA SER A 24 25.42 -1.97 -1.42
C SER A 24 24.25 -2.96 -1.32
N SER A 25 23.38 -2.83 -0.32
CA SER A 25 22.23 -3.73 -0.09
C SER A 25 20.87 -3.12 -0.42
N ALA A 26 20.81 -1.81 -0.70
CA ALA A 26 19.58 -1.09 -0.98
C ALA A 26 19.18 -1.20 -2.45
N VAL A 27 17.89 -1.42 -2.68
CA VAL A 27 17.25 -1.45 -4.00
C VAL A 27 15.99 -0.59 -3.93
N VAL A 28 15.86 0.34 -4.87
CA VAL A 28 14.63 1.10 -5.09
C VAL A 28 14.21 0.90 -6.53
N LYS A 29 13.00 0.40 -6.71
CA LYS A 29 12.45 0.10 -8.02
C LYS A 29 11.08 0.73 -8.18
N VAL A 30 10.82 1.22 -9.38
CA VAL A 30 9.49 1.64 -9.82
C VAL A 30 9.06 0.69 -10.92
N PHE A 31 7.94 0.02 -10.72
CA PHE A 31 7.30 -0.78 -11.76
C PHE A 31 6.19 0.04 -12.42
N ILE A 32 6.15 0.07 -13.74
CA ILE A 32 5.15 0.80 -14.53
C ILE A 32 4.55 -0.14 -15.55
N ALA A 33 3.23 -0.17 -15.68
CA ALA A 33 2.57 -0.97 -16.70
C ALA A 33 1.35 -0.29 -17.30
N SER A 34 1.09 -0.56 -18.58
CA SER A 34 -0.10 -0.08 -19.27
C SER A 34 -1.38 -0.66 -18.64
N LEU A 35 -2.40 0.18 -18.52
CA LEU A 35 -3.74 -0.24 -18.08
C LEU A 35 -4.57 -0.88 -19.20
N SER A 36 -4.00 -1.08 -20.40
CA SER A 36 -4.69 -1.65 -21.54
C SER A 36 -3.90 -2.81 -22.15
N GLN A 37 -4.57 -3.93 -22.39
CA GLN A 37 -3.97 -5.14 -22.96
C GLN A 37 -3.31 -4.86 -24.32
N ASN A 38 -2.12 -5.42 -24.53
CA ASN A 38 -1.33 -5.31 -25.77
C ASN A 38 -1.05 -3.86 -26.20
N THR A 39 -0.94 -2.95 -25.24
CA THR A 39 -0.58 -1.56 -25.52
C THR A 39 0.66 -1.16 -24.74
N GLU A 40 1.66 -0.65 -25.44
CA GLU A 40 2.88 -0.10 -24.83
C GLU A 40 2.63 1.35 -24.41
N ALA A 41 3.06 1.73 -23.21
CA ALA A 41 3.13 3.11 -22.75
C ALA A 41 4.57 3.59 -22.77
N SER A 42 4.80 4.84 -23.15
CA SER A 42 6.14 5.45 -23.12
C SER A 42 6.15 6.72 -22.28
N GLY A 43 7.26 6.98 -21.59
CA GLY A 43 7.31 8.04 -20.59
C GLY A 43 8.68 8.29 -20.00
N ASN A 44 8.72 9.14 -18.97
CA ASN A 44 9.90 9.41 -18.16
C ASN A 44 9.58 9.40 -16.66
N ILE A 45 10.59 9.10 -15.86
CA ILE A 45 10.64 9.42 -14.44
C ILE A 45 11.59 10.60 -14.28
N SER A 46 11.10 11.71 -13.74
CA SER A 46 11.85 12.95 -13.52
C SER A 46 11.97 13.26 -12.03
N PHE A 47 12.98 14.05 -11.67
CA PHE A 47 13.24 14.49 -10.29
C PHE A 47 13.28 16.02 -10.23
N PRO A 48 12.11 16.71 -10.17
CA PRO A 48 12.01 18.13 -10.51
C PRO A 48 12.89 19.09 -9.69
N LEU A 49 13.26 18.70 -8.47
CA LEU A 49 14.08 19.51 -7.55
C LEU A 49 15.50 18.95 -7.35
N ARG A 50 15.94 18.04 -8.22
CA ARG A 50 17.30 17.48 -8.20
C ARG A 50 17.93 17.50 -9.60
N ASP A 51 19.25 17.61 -9.61
CA ASP A 51 20.04 17.56 -10.84
C ASP A 51 20.32 16.09 -11.21
N ILE A 52 19.30 15.42 -11.73
CA ILE A 52 19.32 14.00 -12.11
C ILE A 52 18.65 13.88 -13.47
N GLU A 53 19.30 13.17 -14.38
CA GLU A 53 18.73 12.92 -15.70
C GLU A 53 17.41 12.14 -15.59
N ASP A 54 16.43 12.55 -16.40
CA ASP A 54 15.18 11.82 -16.56
C ASP A 54 15.45 10.38 -17.00
N ILE A 55 14.76 9.43 -16.38
CA ILE A 55 14.89 8.01 -16.71
C ILE A 55 13.76 7.64 -17.68
N PRO A 56 14.05 7.41 -18.98
CA PRO A 56 13.03 7.03 -19.95
C PRO A 56 12.54 5.60 -19.70
N PHE A 57 11.28 5.32 -20.04
CA PHE A 57 10.73 3.96 -20.02
C PHE A 57 9.80 3.71 -21.21
N VAL A 58 9.70 2.43 -21.58
CA VAL A 58 8.69 1.90 -22.50
C VAL A 58 8.17 0.59 -21.93
N THR A 59 6.88 0.52 -21.63
CA THR A 59 6.24 -0.66 -21.05
C THR A 59 5.99 -1.71 -22.12
N GLY A 60 6.48 -2.94 -21.92
CA GLY A 60 6.04 -4.09 -22.71
C GLY A 60 4.72 -4.67 -22.20
N GLU A 61 4.35 -5.85 -22.70
CA GLU A 61 3.19 -6.63 -22.19
C GLU A 61 3.30 -6.92 -20.68
N ASN A 62 4.53 -7.09 -20.19
CA ASN A 62 4.86 -7.35 -18.78
C ASN A 62 5.29 -6.08 -18.03
N GLY A 63 4.89 -4.88 -18.48
CA GLY A 63 5.32 -3.64 -17.86
C GLY A 63 6.82 -3.35 -18.01
N SER A 64 7.32 -2.44 -17.19
CA SER A 64 8.73 -2.06 -17.08
C SER A 64 9.11 -1.99 -15.62
N LEU A 65 10.32 -2.46 -15.31
CA LEU A 65 10.93 -2.32 -13.99
C LEU A 65 12.13 -1.37 -14.10
N ILE A 66 12.05 -0.24 -13.40
CA ILE A 66 13.03 0.84 -13.47
C ILE A 66 13.77 0.95 -12.14
N ASP A 67 15.10 0.90 -12.18
CA ASP A 67 15.95 1.16 -11.01
C ASP A 67 16.03 2.66 -10.74
N ILE A 68 15.81 3.06 -9.49
CA ILE A 68 15.91 4.45 -9.05
C ILE A 68 17.25 4.68 -8.35
N PRO A 69 18.02 5.73 -8.71
CA PRO A 69 19.30 6.00 -8.08
C PRO A 69 19.16 6.24 -6.57
N LEU A 70 19.92 5.50 -5.74
CA LEU A 70 19.78 5.57 -4.28
C LEU A 70 20.03 6.96 -3.69
N HIS A 71 20.81 7.81 -4.37
CA HIS A 71 21.08 9.17 -3.89
C HIS A 71 19.83 10.07 -3.91
N VAL A 72 18.72 9.67 -4.53
CA VAL A 72 17.43 10.41 -4.47
C VAL A 72 16.71 10.24 -3.14
N LEU A 73 17.06 9.19 -2.38
CA LEU A 73 16.42 8.90 -1.10
C LEU A 73 16.70 10.05 -0.11
N PRO A 74 15.70 10.48 0.66
CA PRO A 74 15.95 11.39 1.77
C PRO A 74 16.76 10.68 2.86
N SER A 75 17.54 11.45 3.60
CA SER A 75 18.19 10.97 4.82
C SER A 75 17.14 10.74 5.92
N SER A 76 17.38 9.84 6.88
CA SER A 76 16.51 9.73 8.07
C SER A 76 16.73 10.91 9.01
N ILE A 77 15.64 11.44 9.59
CA ILE A 77 15.66 12.68 10.38
C ILE A 77 14.56 12.60 11.44
N GLN A 78 14.89 12.82 12.71
CA GLN A 78 13.97 12.78 13.86
C GLN A 78 12.99 13.97 13.95
N THR A 79 12.83 14.79 12.90
CA THR A 79 12.04 16.03 12.96
C THR A 79 11.33 16.32 11.65
N LEU A 80 10.29 17.15 11.73
CA LEU A 80 9.60 17.71 10.58
C LEU A 80 10.57 18.54 9.71
N ARG A 81 10.81 18.14 8.46
CA ARG A 81 11.73 18.83 7.56
C ARG A 81 11.23 18.83 6.12
N LYS A 82 11.53 19.90 5.40
CA LYS A 82 11.36 19.95 3.95
C LYS A 82 12.50 19.21 3.23
N GLU A 83 12.14 18.46 2.21
CA GLU A 83 13.04 17.67 1.37
C GLU A 83 12.71 17.83 -0.12
N ASN A 84 13.73 17.66 -0.94
CA ASN A 84 13.62 17.68 -2.41
C ASN A 84 13.65 16.25 -2.96
N SER A 85 12.84 15.33 -2.41
CA SER A 85 12.84 13.89 -2.74
C SER A 85 11.76 13.47 -3.75
N THR A 86 11.05 14.43 -4.31
CA THR A 86 9.96 14.19 -5.26
C THR A 86 10.45 13.57 -6.56
N ALA A 87 9.73 12.54 -6.98
CA ALA A 87 9.79 11.95 -8.31
C ALA A 87 8.43 12.10 -9.00
N MET A 88 8.45 12.24 -10.32
CA MET A 88 7.26 12.39 -11.15
C MET A 88 7.32 11.42 -12.33
N ILE A 89 6.23 10.68 -12.54
CA ILE A 89 6.07 9.80 -13.70
C ILE A 89 5.19 10.52 -14.72
N SER A 90 5.71 10.76 -15.92
CA SER A 90 4.91 11.21 -17.06
C SER A 90 4.80 10.10 -18.10
N ALA A 91 3.62 9.93 -18.68
CA ALA A 91 3.36 8.89 -19.67
C ALA A 91 2.41 9.36 -20.77
N ASP A 92 2.59 8.83 -21.97
CA ASP A 92 1.76 9.12 -23.16
C ASP A 92 0.33 8.54 -23.06
N ARG A 93 0.07 7.66 -22.08
CA ARG A 93 -1.23 7.03 -21.81
C ARG A 93 -1.40 6.66 -20.34
N PRO A 94 -2.60 6.23 -19.89
CA PRO A 94 -2.82 5.75 -18.53
C PRO A 94 -1.98 4.51 -18.22
N VAL A 95 -1.32 4.52 -17.06
CA VAL A 95 -0.48 3.43 -16.55
C VAL A 95 -0.78 3.20 -15.06
N ALA A 96 -0.51 2.00 -14.56
CA ALA A 96 -0.35 1.73 -13.14
C ALA A 96 1.12 1.86 -12.77
N ALA A 97 1.41 2.31 -11.54
CA ALA A 97 2.76 2.42 -11.03
C ALA A 97 2.84 1.91 -9.58
N TYR A 98 3.95 1.24 -9.27
CA TYR A 98 4.23 0.64 -7.97
C TYR A 98 5.66 0.98 -7.56
N VAL A 99 5.86 1.23 -6.27
CA VAL A 99 7.19 1.49 -5.71
C VAL A 99 7.56 0.30 -4.85
N HIS A 100 8.78 -0.19 -5.01
CA HIS A 100 9.36 -1.24 -4.22
C HIS A 100 10.68 -0.76 -3.61
N LEU A 101 10.78 -0.83 -2.28
CA LEU A 101 12.02 -0.60 -1.55
C LEU A 101 12.44 -1.92 -0.92
N ARG A 102 13.72 -2.25 -1.04
CA ARG A 102 14.29 -3.45 -0.44
C ARG A 102 15.67 -3.19 0.12
N CYS A 103 15.92 -3.77 1.27
CA CYS A 103 17.21 -3.86 1.94
C CYS A 103 17.57 -5.33 2.09
N THR A 104 18.75 -5.76 1.64
CA THR A 104 19.19 -7.14 1.79
C THR A 104 20.42 -7.24 2.68
N GLU A 105 20.21 -7.63 3.94
CA GLU A 105 21.27 -7.77 4.93
C GLU A 105 21.18 -9.15 5.61
N GLN A 106 22.31 -9.71 6.05
CA GLN A 106 22.40 -11.12 6.47
C GLN A 106 21.32 -11.59 7.46
N GLN A 107 20.82 -10.70 8.33
CA GLN A 107 19.77 -11.01 9.34
C GLN A 107 18.60 -10.01 9.34
N ASN A 108 18.65 -8.99 8.48
CA ASN A 108 17.73 -7.84 8.51
C ASN A 108 17.29 -7.47 7.10
N ASN A 109 16.74 -8.45 6.36
CA ASN A 109 16.05 -8.10 5.13
C ASN A 109 14.83 -7.24 5.47
N LYS A 110 14.59 -6.23 4.64
CA LYS A 110 13.44 -5.33 4.75
C LYS A 110 12.87 -5.17 3.36
N ALA A 111 11.57 -5.23 3.22
CA ALA A 111 10.95 -4.91 1.95
C ALA A 111 9.60 -4.23 2.17
N THR A 112 9.27 -3.30 1.29
CA THR A 112 7.91 -2.76 1.20
C THR A 112 7.57 -2.48 -0.24
N THR A 113 6.30 -2.66 -0.56
CA THR A 113 5.76 -2.38 -1.88
C THR A 113 4.41 -1.73 -1.71
N PHE A 114 4.18 -0.63 -2.42
CA PHE A 114 2.88 0.03 -2.45
C PHE A 114 2.54 0.51 -3.86
N LYS A 115 1.24 0.62 -4.14
CA LYS A 115 0.73 1.14 -5.40
C LYS A 115 0.63 2.67 -5.30
N LEU A 116 1.05 3.37 -6.35
CA LEU A 116 0.90 4.82 -6.42
C LEU A 116 -0.53 5.22 -6.74
N ILE A 117 -1.00 6.31 -6.12
CA ILE A 117 -2.28 6.95 -6.44
C ILE A 117 -2.04 7.94 -7.62
N PRO A 118 -2.79 7.83 -8.72
CA PRO A 118 -2.73 8.78 -9.82
C PRO A 118 -3.03 10.23 -9.40
N LEU A 119 -2.51 11.21 -10.15
CA LEU A 119 -2.71 12.64 -9.86
C LEU A 119 -4.18 13.07 -9.73
N ASP A 120 -5.08 12.47 -10.51
CA ASP A 120 -6.52 12.73 -10.48
C ASP A 120 -7.24 12.03 -9.31
N GLY A 121 -6.55 11.12 -8.60
CA GLY A 121 -6.99 10.51 -7.35
C GLY A 121 -6.44 11.18 -6.08
N LEU A 122 -5.62 12.23 -6.20
CA LEU A 122 -5.14 12.99 -5.05
C LEU A 122 -6.23 13.95 -4.54
N GLY A 123 -6.31 14.12 -3.23
CA GLY A 123 -7.22 15.06 -2.56
C GLY A 123 -6.49 16.07 -1.68
N THR A 124 -7.28 16.83 -0.92
CA THR A 124 -6.81 17.94 -0.08
C THR A 124 -6.84 17.62 1.42
N GLU A 125 -7.47 16.51 1.81
CA GLU A 125 -7.69 16.13 3.19
C GLU A 125 -7.30 14.68 3.40
N TYR A 126 -6.45 14.42 4.40
CA TYR A 126 -5.92 13.08 4.70
C TYR A 126 -5.90 12.81 6.21
N ARG A 127 -6.06 11.55 6.59
CA ARG A 127 -5.59 11.06 7.88
C ARG A 127 -4.38 10.17 7.66
N VAL A 128 -3.42 10.34 8.54
CA VAL A 128 -2.21 9.53 8.58
C VAL A 128 -2.48 8.26 9.36
N ILE A 129 -1.88 7.15 8.93
CA ILE A 129 -1.83 5.90 9.67
C ILE A 129 -0.37 5.46 9.80
N SER A 130 0.01 5.10 11.01
CA SER A 130 1.26 4.41 11.36
C SER A 130 0.94 3.30 12.36
N TYR A 131 1.96 2.66 12.92
CA TYR A 131 1.77 1.63 13.94
C TYR A 131 2.75 1.81 15.10
N ARG A 132 2.25 2.31 16.25
CA ARG A 132 3.08 2.74 17.41
C ARG A 132 3.99 1.69 18.02
N TYR A 133 3.61 0.42 17.88
CA TYR A 133 4.32 -0.63 18.58
C TYR A 133 5.61 -1.01 17.87
N MET A 134 5.79 -0.64 16.61
CA MET A 134 6.81 -1.18 15.71
C MET A 134 7.64 -0.02 15.14
N GLY A 135 8.74 0.30 15.82
CA GLY A 135 9.70 1.37 15.47
C GLY A 135 9.08 2.73 15.09
N ASN A 136 9.78 3.53 14.26
CA ASN A 136 9.44 4.96 14.09
C ASN A 136 8.43 5.19 12.95
N PRO A 137 7.24 5.76 13.25
CA PRO A 137 6.35 6.31 12.25
C PRO A 137 7.01 7.34 11.35
N VAL A 138 6.72 7.27 10.05
CA VAL A 138 7.15 8.24 9.06
C VAL A 138 5.98 8.59 8.15
N THR A 139 5.82 9.87 7.88
CA THR A 139 4.85 10.41 6.92
C THR A 139 5.53 11.43 6.02
N ALA A 140 5.18 11.43 4.74
CA ALA A 140 5.58 12.50 3.83
C ALA A 140 4.40 13.06 3.05
N VAL A 141 4.40 14.38 2.89
CA VAL A 141 3.40 15.13 2.10
C VAL A 141 4.12 15.87 1.00
N THR A 142 3.74 15.63 -0.25
CA THR A 142 4.40 16.17 -1.44
C THR A 142 3.45 17.06 -2.25
N ALA A 143 3.86 18.30 -2.48
CA ALA A 143 3.14 19.22 -3.36
C ALA A 143 3.42 18.90 -4.83
N TYR A 144 2.42 19.10 -5.69
CA TYR A 144 2.57 18.87 -7.12
C TYR A 144 3.11 20.11 -7.85
N ASN A 145 2.23 20.93 -8.44
CA ASN A 145 2.62 21.98 -9.38
C ASN A 145 2.25 23.40 -8.94
N ARG A 146 1.78 23.55 -7.69
CA ARG A 146 1.41 24.82 -7.07
C ARG A 146 2.05 24.93 -5.70
N THR A 147 2.19 26.17 -5.24
CA THR A 147 2.49 26.43 -3.83
C THR A 147 1.30 25.99 -3.01
N THR A 148 1.54 25.16 -1.99
CA THR A 148 0.49 24.51 -1.19
C THR A 148 0.68 24.84 0.27
N VAL A 149 -0.36 25.33 0.93
CA VAL A 149 -0.40 25.46 2.39
C VAL A 149 -0.85 24.12 2.97
N VAL A 150 -0.06 23.60 3.92
CA VAL A 150 -0.34 22.35 4.63
C VAL A 150 -0.58 22.66 6.10
N ASN A 151 -1.77 22.34 6.58
CA ASN A 151 -2.14 22.38 7.99
C ASN A 151 -2.10 20.97 8.56
N ILE A 152 -1.20 20.76 9.52
CA ILE A 152 -1.01 19.49 10.24
C ILE A 152 -1.71 19.65 11.60
N ILE A 153 -2.68 18.81 11.90
CA ILE A 153 -3.47 18.87 13.12
C ILE A 153 -3.31 17.56 13.90
N GLN A 154 -2.73 17.65 15.09
CA GLN A 154 -2.50 16.52 15.99
C GLN A 154 -2.91 16.90 17.41
N SER A 155 -3.81 16.10 18.02
CA SER A 155 -4.28 16.30 19.40
C SER A 155 -4.75 17.74 19.67
N GLY A 156 -5.55 18.30 18.75
CA GLY A 156 -6.03 19.68 18.79
C GLY A 156 -4.98 20.79 18.51
N ILE A 157 -3.70 20.45 18.33
CA ILE A 157 -2.64 21.42 18.00
C ILE A 157 -2.49 21.49 16.49
N SER A 158 -2.57 22.70 15.93
CA SER A 158 -2.36 22.94 14.50
C SER A 158 -0.99 23.58 14.23
N GLN A 159 -0.25 23.00 13.30
CA GLN A 159 0.98 23.55 12.74
C GLN A 159 0.81 23.75 11.23
N THR A 160 1.04 24.98 10.76
CA THR A 160 0.96 25.31 9.33
C THR A 160 2.36 25.42 8.74
N THR A 161 2.50 24.92 7.51
CA THR A 161 3.69 25.08 6.68
C THR A 161 3.27 25.34 5.22
N THR A 162 4.19 25.80 4.40
CA THR A 162 3.95 26.04 2.96
C THR A 162 4.97 25.27 2.16
N LEU A 163 4.52 24.47 1.18
CA LEU A 163 5.36 23.76 0.23
C LEU A 163 5.38 24.52 -1.10
N MET A 164 6.56 24.72 -1.67
CA MET A 164 6.69 25.13 -3.06
C MET A 164 6.37 23.95 -3.99
N PRO A 165 6.07 24.18 -5.28
CA PRO A 165 5.87 23.09 -6.24
C PRO A 165 6.97 22.03 -6.14
N TYR A 166 6.56 20.76 -6.10
CA TYR A 166 7.43 19.58 -5.96
C TYR A 166 8.22 19.48 -4.64
N GLU A 167 8.04 20.37 -3.67
CA GLU A 167 8.62 20.16 -2.34
C GLU A 167 7.85 19.09 -1.57
N THR A 168 8.59 18.33 -0.77
CA THR A 168 8.05 17.37 0.19
C THR A 168 8.30 17.89 1.60
N ILE A 169 7.35 17.70 2.52
CA ILE A 169 7.63 17.70 3.96
C ILE A 169 7.63 16.26 4.46
N LEU A 170 8.71 15.89 5.11
CA LEU A 170 8.92 14.60 5.75
C LEU A 170 8.80 14.78 7.26
N TRP A 171 8.12 13.83 7.90
CA TRP A 171 7.90 13.81 9.33
C TRP A 171 8.17 12.41 9.88
N GLU A 172 9.21 12.29 10.69
CA GLU A 172 9.45 11.12 11.53
C GLU A 172 9.06 11.45 12.97
N SER A 173 8.52 10.46 13.69
CA SER A 173 8.12 10.61 15.08
C SER A 173 8.54 9.41 15.93
N ASP A 174 8.68 9.63 17.24
CA ASP A 174 8.79 8.58 18.25
C ASP A 174 7.41 8.17 18.82
N SER A 175 6.34 8.85 18.38
CA SER A 175 4.95 8.59 18.77
C SER A 175 4.08 8.21 17.57
N ASP A 176 2.97 7.50 17.82
CA ASP A 176 1.99 7.18 16.78
C ASP A 176 1.52 8.44 16.07
N LEU A 177 1.63 8.45 14.74
CA LEU A 177 1.07 9.49 13.87
C LEU A 177 -0.35 9.17 13.43
N SER A 178 -0.91 8.04 13.85
CA SER A 178 -2.26 7.65 13.47
C SER A 178 -3.28 8.66 13.95
N GLY A 179 -4.17 9.04 13.04
CA GLY A 179 -5.18 10.05 13.31
C GLY A 179 -4.68 11.47 13.11
N VAL A 180 -3.41 11.75 12.78
CA VAL A 180 -3.02 13.09 12.38
C VAL A 180 -3.81 13.51 11.15
N TYR A 181 -4.42 14.69 11.21
CA TYR A 181 -5.24 15.24 10.14
C TYR A 181 -4.45 16.28 9.34
N LEU A 182 -4.38 16.06 8.04
CA LEU A 182 -3.72 16.94 7.09
C LEU A 182 -4.80 17.64 6.27
N VAL A 183 -4.78 18.97 6.27
CA VAL A 183 -5.64 19.80 5.42
C VAL A 183 -4.78 20.69 4.55
N THR A 184 -5.03 20.65 3.26
CA THR A 184 -4.26 21.39 2.25
C THR A 184 -5.18 22.22 1.36
N ASP A 185 -4.65 23.28 0.75
CA ASP A 185 -5.39 24.13 -0.18
C ASP A 185 -5.31 23.66 -1.64
N GLU A 186 -4.43 22.70 -1.93
CA GLU A 186 -4.23 22.08 -3.24
C GLU A 186 -4.01 20.56 -3.08
N PRO A 187 -4.36 19.71 -4.07
CA PRO A 187 -4.13 18.27 -3.97
C PRO A 187 -2.66 17.91 -3.77
N VAL A 188 -2.40 17.02 -2.81
CA VAL A 188 -1.04 16.55 -2.45
C VAL A 188 -0.94 15.03 -2.48
N PHE A 189 0.27 14.51 -2.65
CA PHE A 189 0.55 13.10 -2.42
C PHE A 189 0.93 12.87 -0.96
N VAL A 190 0.35 11.84 -0.32
CA VAL A 190 0.65 11.47 1.06
C VAL A 190 1.03 9.99 1.12
N VAL A 191 2.18 9.71 1.72
CA VAL A 191 2.64 8.35 2.05
C VAL A 191 2.92 8.28 3.55
N SER A 192 2.54 7.17 4.18
CA SER A 192 2.77 6.96 5.61
C SER A 192 3.10 5.51 5.91
N GLY A 193 3.74 5.28 7.06
CA GLY A 193 4.00 3.96 7.61
C GLY A 193 5.08 4.02 8.68
N ASN A 194 5.95 3.01 8.73
CA ASN A 194 7.03 2.92 9.71
C ASN A 194 8.34 2.53 9.02
N LYS A 195 9.44 3.21 9.40
CA LYS A 195 10.77 3.00 8.79
C LYS A 195 11.47 1.72 9.25
N GLU A 196 11.07 1.22 10.41
CA GLU A 196 11.62 0.02 11.00
C GLU A 196 10.61 -0.55 11.99
N ASP A 197 10.49 -1.87 12.04
CA ASP A 197 9.83 -2.57 13.14
C ASP A 197 10.85 -2.85 14.25
N HIS A 198 10.56 -2.36 15.46
CA HIS A 198 11.22 -2.78 16.68
C HIS A 198 10.19 -3.43 17.60
N LEU A 199 10.09 -4.76 17.57
CA LEU A 199 9.58 -5.51 18.72
C LEU A 199 10.61 -5.42 19.84
N ASP A 200 10.24 -4.81 20.97
CA ASP A 200 11.05 -4.62 22.19
C ASP A 200 12.07 -5.76 22.43
N GLY A 201 13.36 -5.46 22.18
CA GLY A 201 14.48 -6.36 22.46
C GLY A 201 14.79 -7.44 21.41
N SER A 202 14.02 -7.55 20.33
CA SER A 202 14.34 -8.44 19.22
C SER A 202 15.36 -7.78 18.27
N THR A 203 16.39 -8.53 17.88
CA THR A 203 17.43 -8.09 16.92
C THR A 203 17.17 -8.59 15.50
N MET A 204 16.01 -9.22 15.26
CA MET A 204 15.63 -9.87 14.01
C MET A 204 14.27 -9.33 13.54
N GLY A 205 14.11 -9.12 12.23
CA GLY A 205 12.81 -8.76 11.63
C GLY A 205 12.51 -7.26 11.65
N LYS A 206 13.35 -6.46 11.01
CA LYS A 206 13.25 -4.99 11.01
C LYS A 206 12.52 -4.47 9.78
N ASP A 207 11.37 -5.06 9.44
CA ASP A 207 10.62 -4.67 8.25
C ASP A 207 10.30 -3.17 8.26
N MET A 208 10.27 -2.58 7.07
CA MET A 208 9.66 -1.27 6.86
C MET A 208 8.34 -1.49 6.13
N PHE A 209 7.37 -0.64 6.35
CA PHE A 209 6.12 -0.71 5.62
C PHE A 209 5.62 0.70 5.38
N TYR A 210 5.27 0.97 4.13
CA TYR A 210 4.73 2.25 3.68
C TYR A 210 3.54 2.00 2.77
N GLU A 211 2.59 2.92 2.76
CA GLU A 211 1.42 2.89 1.90
C GLU A 211 1.02 4.30 1.51
N CYS A 212 0.45 4.45 0.32
CA CYS A 212 -0.15 5.72 -0.08
C CYS A 212 -1.44 5.93 0.71
N MET A 213 -1.57 7.07 1.39
CA MET A 213 -2.78 7.37 2.15
C MET A 213 -3.86 7.86 1.17
N PRO A 214 -5.03 7.22 1.10
CA PRO A 214 -6.14 7.72 0.29
C PRO A 214 -6.72 9.00 0.92
N PRO A 215 -7.14 9.98 0.10
CA PRO A 215 -7.82 11.16 0.61
C PRO A 215 -9.18 10.80 1.24
N LEU A 216 -9.68 11.67 2.12
CA LEU A 216 -10.91 11.44 2.88
C LEU A 216 -12.15 11.19 2.02
N ASN A 217 -12.21 11.76 0.81
CA ASN A 217 -13.30 11.56 -0.14
C ASN A 217 -13.30 10.18 -0.81
N ASP A 218 -12.24 9.38 -0.65
CA ASP A 218 -12.14 8.00 -1.16
C ASP A 218 -12.50 6.93 -0.13
N TRP A 219 -12.79 7.34 1.10
CA TRP A 219 -13.12 6.45 2.20
C TRP A 219 -14.52 5.84 2.07
N GLY A 220 -14.74 4.71 2.72
CA GLY A 220 -15.95 3.92 2.59
C GLY A 220 -16.64 3.65 3.92
N MET A 221 -17.85 3.09 3.84
CA MET A 221 -18.65 2.72 5.02
C MET A 221 -18.81 1.22 5.21
N THR A 222 -18.41 0.40 4.24
CA THR A 222 -18.58 -1.06 4.32
C THR A 222 -17.32 -1.75 3.82
N PHE A 223 -16.88 -2.77 4.56
CA PHE A 223 -15.65 -3.50 4.27
C PHE A 223 -15.85 -4.98 4.59
N SER A 224 -15.19 -5.84 3.84
CA SER A 224 -15.10 -7.27 4.12
C SER A 224 -13.64 -7.65 4.08
N VAL A 225 -13.10 -8.15 5.18
CA VAL A 225 -11.65 -8.31 5.37
C VAL A 225 -11.32 -9.74 5.69
N ALA A 226 -10.45 -10.34 4.90
CA ALA A 226 -9.91 -11.68 5.14
C ALA A 226 -8.44 -11.58 5.58
N PRO A 227 -7.93 -12.57 6.32
CA PRO A 227 -6.51 -12.60 6.65
C PRO A 227 -5.66 -12.59 5.38
N LEU A 228 -4.68 -11.68 5.30
CA LEU A 228 -3.69 -11.62 4.23
C LEU A 228 -2.52 -12.58 4.49
N SER A 229 -2.56 -13.42 5.53
CA SER A 229 -1.58 -14.48 5.72
C SER A 229 -2.15 -15.65 6.51
N ASP A 230 -1.62 -16.83 6.21
CA ASP A 230 -1.89 -18.11 6.88
C ASP A 230 -1.07 -18.24 8.18
N ARG A 231 -0.33 -17.19 8.55
CA ARG A 231 0.59 -17.21 9.68
C ARG A 231 -0.23 -17.39 10.96
N GLU A 232 0.33 -18.13 11.92
CA GLU A 232 -0.34 -18.46 13.20
C GLU A 232 -0.76 -17.23 14.02
N SER A 233 -0.22 -16.06 13.72
CA SER A 233 -0.47 -14.78 14.39
C SER A 233 -1.59 -13.97 13.72
N ALA A 234 -2.42 -13.32 14.53
CA ALA A 234 -3.48 -12.44 14.03
C ALA A 234 -2.93 -11.21 13.29
N SER A 235 -3.50 -10.92 12.11
CA SER A 235 -3.37 -9.58 11.50
C SER A 235 -4.06 -8.55 12.37
N ILE A 236 -3.70 -7.28 12.24
CA ILE A 236 -4.35 -6.18 12.96
C ILE A 236 -5.07 -5.31 11.95
N LEU A 237 -6.36 -5.10 12.16
CA LEU A 237 -7.13 -4.08 11.45
C LEU A 237 -7.15 -2.83 12.29
N ARG A 238 -6.72 -1.70 11.73
CA ARG A 238 -6.87 -0.39 12.33
C ARG A 238 -7.93 0.40 11.57
N ILE A 239 -8.95 0.83 12.28
CA ILE A 239 -10.07 1.60 11.74
C ILE A 239 -9.95 3.02 12.26
N VAL A 240 -9.79 3.96 11.34
CA VAL A 240 -9.68 5.39 11.63
C VAL A 240 -10.94 6.10 11.14
N PRO A 241 -11.66 6.82 12.00
CA PRO A 241 -12.82 7.60 11.60
C PRO A 241 -12.38 8.85 10.83
N TRP A 242 -13.28 9.40 10.02
CA TRP A 242 -13.01 10.60 9.22
C TRP A 242 -12.62 11.82 10.09
N ASN A 243 -13.56 12.73 10.35
CA ASN A 243 -13.35 13.92 11.19
C ASN A 243 -14.51 14.12 12.17
N MET A 244 -15.24 13.04 12.44
CA MET A 244 -16.38 13.01 13.34
C MET A 244 -16.37 11.71 14.13
N THR A 245 -16.92 11.73 15.35
CA THR A 245 -17.20 10.52 16.12
C THR A 245 -18.07 9.58 15.28
N THR A 246 -17.62 8.35 15.13
CA THR A 246 -18.18 7.35 14.21
C THR A 246 -18.56 6.09 14.97
N ILE A 247 -19.72 5.54 14.67
CA ILE A 247 -20.18 4.25 15.17
C ILE A 247 -19.77 3.21 14.14
N ILE A 248 -19.02 2.21 14.58
CA ILE A 248 -18.68 1.06 13.76
C ILE A 248 -19.38 -0.18 14.30
N THR A 249 -19.88 -1.01 13.40
CA THR A 249 -20.35 -2.36 13.69
C THR A 249 -19.47 -3.33 12.92
N TRP A 250 -18.89 -4.29 13.62
CA TRP A 250 -18.00 -5.28 13.01
C TRP A 250 -18.25 -6.66 13.58
N GLY A 251 -17.91 -7.71 12.83
CA GLY A 251 -18.10 -9.06 13.29
C GLY A 251 -17.83 -10.13 12.25
N TYR A 252 -17.99 -11.38 12.67
CA TYR A 252 -17.85 -12.56 11.84
C TYR A 252 -19.07 -13.47 12.06
N GLY A 253 -19.62 -14.00 10.96
CA GLY A 253 -20.83 -14.80 11.00
C GLY A 253 -21.99 -14.09 11.72
N ALA A 254 -22.53 -14.73 12.76
CA ALA A 254 -23.64 -14.19 13.56
C ALA A 254 -23.19 -13.29 14.73
N SER A 255 -21.89 -13.26 15.05
CA SER A 255 -21.35 -12.45 16.15
C SER A 255 -21.04 -11.04 15.66
N GLN A 256 -21.61 -10.03 16.32
CA GLN A 256 -21.40 -8.62 16.00
C GLN A 256 -21.10 -7.81 17.26
N TRP A 257 -20.20 -6.85 17.11
CA TRP A 257 -19.83 -5.88 18.12
C TRP A 257 -20.06 -4.47 17.57
N THR A 258 -20.25 -3.51 18.47
CA THR A 258 -20.38 -2.10 18.11
C THR A 258 -19.45 -1.28 18.99
N ASP A 259 -18.69 -0.40 18.36
CA ASP A 259 -17.78 0.53 19.02
C ASP A 259 -18.10 1.96 18.56
N VAL A 260 -17.85 2.93 19.43
CA VAL A 260 -17.90 4.36 19.12
C VAL A 260 -16.47 4.88 19.16
N ILE A 261 -16.02 5.47 18.05
CA ILE A 261 -14.64 5.97 17.90
C ILE A 261 -14.70 7.48 17.73
N ASP A 262 -14.00 8.22 18.58
CA ASP A 262 -13.86 9.67 18.45
C ASP A 262 -12.96 10.04 17.26
N SER A 263 -13.16 11.24 16.71
CA SER A 263 -12.50 11.68 15.47
C SER A 263 -10.96 11.73 15.53
N GLU A 264 -10.35 11.66 16.71
CA GLU A 264 -8.89 11.67 16.90
C GLU A 264 -8.34 10.31 17.36
N ASP A 265 -9.21 9.30 17.52
CA ASP A 265 -8.83 7.98 17.99
C ASP A 265 -9.00 6.93 16.87
N PHE A 266 -8.60 5.70 17.14
CA PHE A 266 -8.75 4.57 16.24
C PHE A 266 -9.18 3.31 16.99
N LYS A 267 -9.79 2.36 16.27
CA LYS A 267 -10.08 1.02 16.79
C LYS A 267 -9.12 0.02 16.18
N GLU A 268 -8.53 -0.83 17.02
CA GLU A 268 -7.84 -2.04 16.57
C GLU A 268 -8.68 -3.29 16.78
N ILE A 269 -8.66 -4.16 15.78
CA ILE A 269 -9.30 -5.47 15.80
C ILE A 269 -8.27 -6.52 15.40
N GLN A 270 -8.16 -7.59 16.19
CA GLN A 270 -7.34 -8.74 15.83
C GLN A 270 -8.11 -9.65 14.87
N LEU A 271 -7.50 -9.94 13.73
CA LEU A 271 -8.02 -10.83 12.70
C LEU A 271 -7.19 -12.12 12.72
N PHE A 272 -7.71 -13.15 13.37
CA PHE A 272 -7.09 -14.48 13.42
C PHE A 272 -7.40 -15.27 12.14
N PRO A 273 -6.49 -16.15 11.68
CA PRO A 273 -6.85 -17.18 10.72
C PRO A 273 -7.77 -18.19 11.43
N PHE A 274 -9.07 -18.01 11.31
CA PHE A 274 -10.04 -18.94 11.88
C PHE A 274 -10.11 -20.23 11.04
N PRO A 275 -10.19 -21.42 11.66
CA PRO A 275 -10.30 -22.71 10.94
C PRO A 275 -11.48 -22.78 9.96
N ASP A 276 -12.52 -21.98 10.19
CA ASP A 276 -13.78 -22.02 9.44
C ASP A 276 -13.88 -20.96 8.31
N GLY A 277 -12.78 -20.28 7.97
CA GLY A 277 -12.75 -19.31 6.86
C GLY A 277 -13.54 -18.03 7.16
N GLU A 278 -13.44 -17.53 8.40
CA GLU A 278 -14.17 -16.33 8.81
C GLU A 278 -13.47 -15.06 8.32
N ASN A 279 -14.21 -14.22 7.61
CA ASN A 279 -13.87 -12.84 7.30
C ASN A 279 -14.59 -11.89 8.27
N ILE A 280 -13.98 -10.73 8.51
CA ILE A 280 -14.60 -9.67 9.29
C ILE A 280 -15.38 -8.77 8.33
N GLU A 281 -16.67 -8.63 8.60
CA GLU A 281 -17.50 -7.60 7.99
C GLU A 281 -17.48 -6.37 8.88
N ILE A 282 -17.29 -5.19 8.28
CA ILE A 282 -17.29 -3.90 8.97
C ILE A 282 -18.30 -3.01 8.26
N SER A 283 -19.15 -2.35 9.04
CA SER A 283 -20.02 -1.27 8.59
C SER A 283 -19.92 -0.08 9.52
N SER A 284 -20.10 1.13 9.02
CA SER A 284 -20.05 2.34 9.83
C SER A 284 -21.14 3.34 9.43
N ASP A 285 -21.51 4.23 10.37
CA ASP A 285 -22.50 5.29 10.12
C ASP A 285 -21.90 6.49 9.35
N LYS A 286 -20.58 6.57 9.26
CA LYS A 286 -19.80 7.58 8.54
C LYS A 286 -18.58 6.94 7.86
N PRO A 287 -18.00 7.55 6.81
CA PRO A 287 -16.80 7.02 6.18
C PRO A 287 -15.64 6.80 7.15
N VAL A 288 -14.94 5.67 6.98
CA VAL A 288 -13.74 5.30 7.74
C VAL A 288 -12.64 4.81 6.80
N LEU A 289 -11.39 4.88 7.25
CA LEU A 289 -10.27 4.18 6.63
C LEU A 289 -9.99 2.92 7.42
N VAL A 290 -9.86 1.80 6.71
CA VAL A 290 -9.45 0.52 7.30
C VAL A 290 -8.08 0.16 6.73
N MET A 291 -7.11 -0.01 7.62
CA MET A 291 -5.75 -0.46 7.29
C MET A 291 -5.54 -1.85 7.89
N GLN A 292 -4.99 -2.77 7.10
CA GLN A 292 -4.61 -4.09 7.58
C GLN A 292 -3.09 -4.17 7.71
N PHE A 293 -2.63 -4.54 8.89
CA PHE A 293 -1.25 -4.88 9.18
C PHE A 293 -1.13 -6.41 9.24
N THR A 294 -0.21 -6.98 8.45
CA THR A 294 0.13 -8.41 8.57
C THR A 294 0.81 -8.68 9.90
N SER A 295 0.98 -9.95 10.26
CA SER A 295 1.38 -10.35 11.61
C SER A 295 2.78 -10.96 11.67
N VAL A 296 3.34 -10.94 12.88
CA VAL A 296 4.68 -11.41 13.27
C VAL A 296 4.79 -12.94 13.11
N TYR A 297 5.72 -13.43 12.28
CA TYR A 297 5.92 -14.86 12.10
C TYR A 297 6.41 -15.51 13.41
N LYS A 298 5.73 -16.56 13.89
CA LYS A 298 6.19 -17.36 15.03
C LYS A 298 6.98 -18.56 14.54
N GLU A 299 8.28 -18.60 14.80
CA GLU A 299 9.12 -19.75 14.50
C GLU A 299 9.07 -20.73 15.68
N GLY A 300 8.33 -21.82 15.52
CA GLY A 300 8.25 -22.90 16.52
C GLY A 300 7.74 -22.44 17.90
N GLN A 301 8.37 -22.94 18.97
CA GLN A 301 7.88 -22.78 20.35
C GLN A 301 8.32 -21.48 21.07
N GLY A 302 8.95 -20.49 20.42
CA GLY A 302 9.38 -19.32 21.21
C GLY A 302 9.91 -18.06 20.54
N THR A 303 10.33 -18.06 19.26
CA THR A 303 10.89 -16.84 18.66
C THR A 303 9.91 -16.22 17.67
N LEU A 304 9.34 -15.08 18.07
CA LEU A 304 8.60 -14.20 17.18
C LEU A 304 9.60 -13.44 16.30
N THR A 305 9.54 -13.65 14.99
CA THR A 305 10.27 -12.86 14.00
C THR A 305 9.30 -11.89 13.34
N PRO A 306 9.36 -10.59 13.66
CA PRO A 306 8.55 -9.58 13.00
C PRO A 306 8.77 -9.60 11.50
N SER A 307 7.66 -9.67 10.76
CA SER A 307 7.64 -9.43 9.33
C SER A 307 6.30 -8.80 9.03
N LEU A 308 6.29 -7.47 8.96
CA LEU A 308 5.08 -6.67 8.87
C LEU A 308 5.00 -5.96 7.53
N SER A 309 3.78 -5.88 7.05
CA SER A 309 3.38 -5.07 5.92
C SER A 309 2.07 -4.40 6.26
N MET A 310 1.81 -3.27 5.62
CA MET A 310 0.55 -2.54 5.73
C MET A 310 -0.10 -2.53 4.35
N ALA A 311 -1.42 -2.70 4.30
CA ALA A 311 -2.20 -2.52 3.08
C ALA A 311 -3.52 -1.84 3.43
N THR A 312 -3.88 -0.82 2.64
CA THR A 312 -5.22 -0.24 2.74
C THR A 312 -6.26 -1.34 2.43
N VAL A 313 -7.41 -1.33 3.10
CA VAL A 313 -8.53 -2.23 2.77
C VAL A 313 -9.50 -1.48 1.88
N THR A 314 -9.81 -2.06 0.71
CA THR A 314 -10.73 -1.45 -0.25
C THR A 314 -12.18 -1.48 0.26
N PRO A 315 -12.88 -0.34 0.32
CA PRO A 315 -14.33 -0.30 0.54
C PRO A 315 -15.11 -1.23 -0.40
N SER A 316 -16.21 -1.81 0.07
CA SER A 316 -17.00 -2.79 -0.71
C SER A 316 -17.71 -2.21 -1.94
N ASP A 317 -17.81 -0.89 -2.06
CA ASP A 317 -18.33 -0.17 -3.23
C ASP A 317 -17.25 0.20 -4.26
N LYS A 318 -15.96 0.04 -3.91
CA LYS A 318 -14.83 0.28 -4.81
C LYS A 318 -14.40 -1.04 -5.46
N VAL A 319 -13.94 -0.98 -6.70
CA VAL A 319 -13.61 -2.16 -7.52
C VAL A 319 -12.45 -1.88 -8.45
N ILE A 320 -11.77 -2.94 -8.91
CA ILE A 320 -10.64 -2.83 -9.82
C ILE A 320 -11.08 -2.88 -11.30
N GLY A 321 -10.19 -2.44 -12.19
CA GLY A 321 -10.37 -2.54 -13.64
C GLY A 321 -10.38 -3.98 -14.14
N ARG A 322 -10.89 -4.20 -15.36
CA ARG A 322 -10.97 -5.54 -15.98
C ARG A 322 -9.63 -6.11 -16.43
N TYR A 323 -8.61 -5.27 -16.54
CA TYR A 323 -7.27 -5.66 -16.94
C TYR A 323 -6.28 -4.88 -16.10
N LEU A 324 -5.32 -5.57 -15.52
CA LEU A 324 -4.24 -4.96 -14.75
C LEU A 324 -2.98 -5.80 -14.86
N VAL A 325 -1.83 -5.13 -14.87
CA VAL A 325 -0.52 -5.76 -14.79
C VAL A 325 0.13 -5.32 -13.48
N PHE A 326 0.60 -6.26 -12.69
CA PHE A 326 1.12 -6.00 -11.35
C PHE A 326 2.38 -6.83 -11.03
N PRO A 327 3.31 -6.31 -10.22
CA PRO A 327 4.55 -6.99 -9.89
C PRO A 327 4.50 -7.74 -8.55
N LEU A 328 4.97 -8.98 -8.52
CA LEU A 328 5.38 -9.64 -7.28
C LEU A 328 6.90 -9.58 -7.18
N PHE A 329 7.41 -8.76 -6.27
CA PHE A 329 8.84 -8.51 -6.13
C PHE A 329 9.55 -9.58 -5.30
N ALA A 330 10.82 -9.84 -5.62
CA ALA A 330 11.73 -10.59 -4.76
C ALA A 330 11.86 -9.90 -3.42
N ILE A 331 11.59 -10.62 -2.32
CA ILE A 331 11.78 -10.13 -0.95
C ILE A 331 12.79 -10.97 -0.14
N GLY A 332 13.20 -12.13 -0.65
CA GLY A 332 14.23 -12.98 -0.04
C GLY A 332 15.67 -12.60 -0.40
N SER A 333 16.63 -13.20 0.30
CA SER A 333 18.07 -13.00 0.07
C SER A 333 18.77 -14.23 -0.51
N VAL A 334 18.17 -15.42 -0.43
CA VAL A 334 18.72 -16.67 -0.94
C VAL A 334 17.69 -17.54 -1.65
N ALA A 335 18.11 -18.26 -2.70
CA ALA A 335 17.24 -19.11 -3.53
C ALA A 335 16.56 -20.30 -2.79
N SER A 336 16.90 -20.54 -1.53
CA SER A 336 16.30 -21.58 -0.66
C SER A 336 15.22 -21.05 0.28
N ASP A 337 14.89 -19.77 0.19
CA ASP A 337 13.88 -19.13 1.02
C ASP A 337 12.47 -19.59 0.63
N ILE A 338 11.64 -19.96 1.61
CA ILE A 338 10.21 -20.19 1.37
C ILE A 338 9.58 -18.82 1.13
N LEU A 339 9.24 -18.56 -0.12
CA LEU A 339 8.53 -17.37 -0.56
C LEU A 339 7.10 -17.77 -0.89
N ASP A 340 6.16 -17.25 -0.10
CA ASP A 340 4.74 -17.43 -0.35
C ASP A 340 4.20 -16.14 -0.96
N TYR A 341 3.65 -16.23 -2.16
CA TYR A 341 2.96 -15.13 -2.82
C TYR A 341 1.53 -15.52 -3.10
N HIS A 342 0.60 -14.59 -2.87
CA HIS A 342 -0.81 -14.85 -3.07
C HIS A 342 -1.54 -13.64 -3.62
N MET A 343 -2.69 -13.94 -4.19
CA MET A 343 -3.71 -12.97 -4.55
C MET A 343 -5.02 -13.38 -3.89
N THR A 344 -5.68 -12.42 -3.25
CA THR A 344 -7.04 -12.56 -2.72
C THR A 344 -7.99 -11.71 -3.55
N VAL A 345 -9.14 -12.29 -3.92
CA VAL A 345 -10.20 -11.66 -4.71
C VAL A 345 -11.52 -11.75 -3.96
N TRP A 346 -12.21 -10.61 -3.84
CA TRP A 346 -13.58 -10.55 -3.32
C TRP A 346 -14.55 -10.56 -4.50
N LEU A 347 -15.22 -11.68 -4.68
CA LEU A 347 -16.07 -11.99 -5.82
C LEU A 347 -17.55 -11.81 -5.45
N PRO A 348 -18.34 -11.01 -6.21
CA PRO A 348 -19.75 -10.83 -5.93
C PRO A 348 -20.57 -12.12 -6.14
N PRO A 349 -21.77 -12.22 -5.53
CA PRO A 349 -22.65 -13.37 -5.69
C PRO A 349 -22.94 -13.68 -7.16
N GLY A 350 -22.88 -14.97 -7.53
CA GLY A 350 -23.22 -15.44 -8.88
C GLY A 350 -22.16 -15.21 -9.96
N ALA A 351 -21.02 -14.59 -9.63
CA ALA A 351 -19.90 -14.50 -10.57
C ALA A 351 -19.19 -15.86 -10.72
N ASN A 352 -18.81 -16.20 -11.95
CA ASN A 352 -18.08 -17.43 -12.26
C ASN A 352 -16.57 -17.18 -12.23
N THR A 353 -15.85 -18.00 -11.46
CA THR A 353 -14.38 -17.99 -11.33
C THR A 353 -13.64 -18.28 -12.63
N ASP A 354 -14.27 -18.96 -13.60
CA ASP A 354 -13.68 -19.23 -14.92
C ASP A 354 -13.37 -17.94 -15.70
N PHE A 355 -14.05 -16.83 -15.36
CA PHE A 355 -13.82 -15.52 -15.96
C PHE A 355 -12.70 -14.71 -15.29
N LEU A 356 -12.05 -15.27 -14.26
CA LEU A 356 -10.90 -14.67 -13.59
C LEU A 356 -9.63 -15.35 -14.10
N LEU A 357 -8.82 -14.62 -14.87
CA LEU A 357 -7.57 -15.14 -15.41
C LEU A 357 -6.38 -14.44 -14.76
N VAL A 358 -5.39 -15.23 -14.36
CA VAL A 358 -4.05 -14.76 -14.01
C VAL A 358 -3.08 -15.30 -15.06
N ASN A 359 -2.29 -14.43 -15.67
CA ASN A 359 -1.34 -14.77 -16.74
C ASN A 359 -1.99 -15.58 -17.88
N ASN A 360 -3.18 -15.16 -18.31
CA ASN A 360 -4.01 -15.83 -19.33
C ASN A 360 -4.47 -17.26 -18.97
N ASN A 361 -4.34 -17.69 -17.71
CA ASN A 361 -4.79 -19.00 -17.23
C ASN A 361 -5.81 -18.84 -16.10
N THR A 362 -6.75 -19.76 -16.01
CA THR A 362 -7.64 -19.86 -14.83
C THR A 362 -6.83 -20.47 -13.68
N PRO A 363 -6.57 -19.73 -12.59
CA PRO A 363 -5.79 -20.25 -11.49
C PRO A 363 -6.63 -21.19 -10.61
N SER A 364 -5.96 -21.96 -9.75
CA SER A 364 -6.64 -22.77 -8.74
C SER A 364 -7.08 -21.88 -7.58
N TRP A 365 -8.39 -21.64 -7.46
CA TRP A 365 -8.97 -20.80 -6.41
C TRP A 365 -9.34 -21.63 -5.19
N SER A 366 -8.88 -21.23 -4.01
CA SER A 366 -9.37 -21.69 -2.71
C SER A 366 -10.30 -20.65 -2.10
N GLN A 367 -11.53 -21.03 -1.75
CA GLN A 367 -12.39 -20.15 -0.97
C GLN A 367 -11.87 -20.05 0.46
N ILE A 368 -11.67 -18.82 0.93
CA ILE A 368 -11.16 -18.51 2.28
C ILE A 368 -12.16 -17.69 3.11
N GLY A 369 -13.31 -17.32 2.53
CA GLY A 369 -14.37 -16.61 3.22
C GLY A 369 -15.62 -16.40 2.38
N THR A 370 -16.65 -15.83 3.00
CA THR A 370 -17.96 -15.59 2.38
C THR A 370 -18.44 -14.19 2.73
N LEU A 371 -18.79 -13.40 1.70
CA LEU A 371 -19.32 -12.06 1.89
C LEU A 371 -20.72 -12.11 2.48
N ALA A 372 -21.11 -11.10 3.26
CA ALA A 372 -22.46 -11.00 3.82
C ALA A 372 -23.60 -11.09 2.77
N ASN A 373 -23.33 -10.68 1.52
CA ASN A 373 -24.30 -10.74 0.42
C ASN A 373 -24.33 -12.10 -0.31
N GLY A 374 -23.57 -13.11 0.15
CA GLY A 374 -23.45 -14.42 -0.48
C GLY A 374 -22.36 -14.54 -1.54
N GLY A 375 -21.50 -13.53 -1.69
CA GLY A 375 -20.30 -13.60 -2.53
C GLY A 375 -19.19 -14.40 -1.87
N MET A 376 -18.08 -14.60 -2.57
CA MET A 376 -16.97 -15.43 -2.12
C MET A 376 -15.71 -14.60 -1.95
N ILE A 377 -14.87 -14.97 -0.98
CA ILE A 377 -13.49 -14.50 -0.90
C ILE A 377 -12.61 -15.65 -1.32
N LEU A 378 -11.86 -15.45 -2.41
CA LEU A 378 -11.05 -16.47 -3.05
C LEU A 378 -9.58 -16.09 -2.94
N ARG A 379 -8.73 -17.10 -2.81
CA ARG A 379 -7.29 -16.96 -2.79
C ARG A 379 -6.65 -17.89 -3.80
N THR A 380 -5.54 -17.46 -4.39
CA THR A 380 -4.68 -18.33 -5.20
C THR A 380 -3.21 -18.01 -4.93
N SER A 381 -2.34 -19.00 -5.14
CA SER A 381 -0.89 -18.82 -5.03
C SER A 381 -0.31 -18.33 -6.34
N LEU A 382 0.68 -17.46 -6.24
CA LEU A 382 1.40 -16.87 -7.36
C LEU A 382 2.90 -17.10 -7.22
N ASN A 383 3.65 -16.74 -8.25
CA ASN A 383 5.11 -16.75 -8.24
C ASN A 383 5.65 -15.33 -8.38
N GLU A 384 6.84 -15.09 -7.82
CA GLU A 384 7.62 -13.87 -8.08
C GLU A 384 7.75 -13.67 -9.59
N SER A 385 7.12 -12.61 -10.10
CA SER A 385 7.07 -12.27 -11.52
C SER A 385 6.23 -11.01 -11.71
N THR A 386 6.23 -10.48 -12.94
CA THR A 386 5.11 -9.66 -13.37
C THR A 386 3.93 -10.56 -13.72
N ASN A 387 2.76 -10.19 -13.22
CA ASN A 387 1.52 -10.91 -13.44
C ASN A 387 0.49 -10.02 -14.13
N THR A 388 -0.39 -10.63 -14.92
CA THR A 388 -1.58 -9.98 -15.49
C THR A 388 -2.82 -10.55 -14.83
N PHE A 389 -3.74 -9.70 -14.38
CA PHE A 389 -5.08 -10.12 -13.95
C PHE A 389 -6.14 -9.62 -14.93
N GLN A 390 -7.04 -10.51 -15.32
CA GLN A 390 -8.10 -10.21 -16.29
C GLN A 390 -9.46 -10.71 -15.80
N ILE A 391 -10.48 -9.89 -16.06
CA ILE A 391 -11.88 -10.19 -15.75
C ILE A 391 -12.66 -10.20 -17.06
N HIS A 392 -13.03 -11.39 -17.53
CA HIS A 392 -13.78 -11.57 -18.79
C HIS A 392 -15.30 -11.51 -18.58
N GLY A 393 -15.76 -11.51 -17.32
CA GLY A 393 -17.16 -11.41 -16.95
C GLY A 393 -17.71 -9.98 -16.97
N THR A 394 -19.02 -9.85 -16.74
CA THR A 394 -19.68 -8.53 -16.59
C THR A 394 -19.63 -7.97 -15.17
N PHE A 395 -19.13 -8.75 -14.21
CA PHE A 395 -19.00 -8.38 -12.82
C PHE A 395 -17.70 -7.60 -12.57
N GLN A 396 -17.62 -6.99 -11.39
CA GLN A 396 -16.45 -6.28 -10.89
C GLN A 396 -16.01 -6.92 -9.58
N VAL A 397 -14.73 -6.81 -9.26
CA VAL A 397 -14.14 -7.44 -8.07
C VAL A 397 -13.24 -6.45 -7.34
N ARG A 398 -12.86 -6.80 -6.12
CA ARG A 398 -11.71 -6.22 -5.42
C ARG A 398 -10.60 -7.24 -5.38
N ALA A 399 -9.36 -6.79 -5.35
CA ALA A 399 -8.22 -7.68 -5.18
C ALA A 399 -7.09 -7.06 -4.39
N ALA A 400 -6.39 -7.91 -3.65
CA ALA A 400 -5.17 -7.60 -2.94
C ALA A 400 -4.12 -8.66 -3.28
N VAL A 401 -2.86 -8.24 -3.31
CA VAL A 401 -1.73 -9.15 -3.47
C VAL A 401 -0.77 -8.94 -2.34
N TYR A 402 -0.13 -10.02 -1.94
CA TYR A 402 0.78 -10.01 -0.81
C TYR A 402 1.77 -11.14 -0.97
N GLY A 403 2.91 -10.95 -0.33
CA GLY A 403 3.92 -11.97 -0.25
C GLY A 403 4.69 -11.86 1.05
N TRP A 404 5.20 -12.99 1.50
CA TRP A 404 6.02 -12.99 2.70
C TRP A 404 7.12 -14.03 2.68
N HIS A 405 8.06 -13.78 3.57
CA HIS A 405 9.21 -14.59 3.92
C HIS A 405 9.36 -14.61 5.46
N ARG A 406 10.38 -15.28 5.99
CA ARG A 406 10.70 -15.33 7.43
C ARG A 406 10.88 -13.93 8.06
N VAL A 407 11.52 -13.01 7.34
CA VAL A 407 11.92 -11.68 7.88
C VAL A 407 11.40 -10.50 7.06
N SER A 408 10.67 -10.75 5.96
CA SER A 408 10.16 -9.69 5.09
C SER A 408 8.78 -9.99 4.55
N SER A 409 7.95 -8.95 4.41
CA SER A 409 6.62 -9.07 3.81
C SER A 409 6.21 -7.81 3.06
N PHE A 410 5.26 -7.95 2.15
CA PHE A 410 4.56 -6.82 1.55
C PHE A 410 3.11 -7.22 1.29
N ALA A 411 2.25 -6.21 1.24
CA ALA A 411 0.89 -6.34 0.80
C ALA A 411 0.48 -5.02 0.14
N TYR A 412 -0.31 -5.07 -0.92
CA TYR A 412 -0.91 -3.87 -1.52
C TYR A 412 -2.17 -4.24 -2.30
N LEU A 413 -3.01 -3.24 -2.53
CA LEU A 413 -4.24 -3.37 -3.31
C LEU A 413 -3.98 -3.25 -4.81
N LEU A 414 -4.75 -4.00 -5.61
CA LEU A 414 -4.69 -3.94 -7.07
C LEU A 414 -5.52 -2.81 -7.68
#